data_AF-A0A9Q0VH88-F1
#
_entry.id   AF-A0A9Q0VH88-F1
#
_cell.length_a   1.000
_cell.length_b   1.000
_cell.length_c   1.000
_cell.angle_alpha   90.00
_cell.angle_beta   90.00
_cell.angle_gamma   90.00
#
_symmetry.space_group_name_H-M   'P 1'
#
loop_
_entity.id
_entity.type
_entity.pdbx_description
1 polymer ?
#
loop_
_entity_poly.entity_id
_entity_poly.type
_entity_poly.pdbx_seq_one_letter_code
_entity_poly.pdbx_strand_id
1 'polypeptide(L)'
;MASFRYTAFALVVLSSYFLAQLGASSKLKSSPFESALDKLQNQTGYTFKNIGYLRRAMTHPSFSQENNKALSISGIKYLNRRISENSKGDTSCAADGMRLGLHKVHGGEAGRAMAM
;
A
#
# COMPACT_ATOMS: atom_id res chain seq x y z
N MET A 1 18.67 22.56 -58.03
CA MET A 1 19.23 21.35 -57.37
C MET A 1 19.98 21.63 -56.06
N ALA A 2 20.45 22.86 -55.78
CA ALA A 2 21.14 23.20 -54.51
C ALA A 2 20.21 23.33 -53.29
N SER A 3 18.94 23.73 -53.48
CA SER A 3 17.97 23.97 -52.41
C SER A 3 17.55 22.70 -51.66
N PHE A 4 17.40 21.57 -52.37
CA PHE A 4 16.98 20.30 -51.77
C PHE A 4 18.04 19.68 -50.85
N ARG A 5 19.33 19.89 -51.17
CA ARG A 5 20.43 19.39 -50.34
C ARG A 5 20.57 20.19 -49.04
N TYR A 6 20.28 21.48 -49.10
CA TYR A 6 20.32 22.36 -47.93
C TYR A 6 19.19 22.08 -46.95
N THR A 7 17.97 21.84 -47.45
CA THR A 7 16.82 21.47 -46.60
C THR A 7 17.02 20.13 -45.92
N ALA A 8 17.56 19.13 -46.63
CA ALA A 8 17.86 17.82 -46.04
C ALA A 8 18.87 17.93 -44.89
N PHE A 9 19.94 18.71 -45.08
CA PHE A 9 20.93 18.95 -44.03
C PHE A 9 20.33 19.66 -42.81
N ALA A 10 19.51 20.69 -43.04
CA ALA A 10 18.84 21.42 -41.95
C ALA A 10 17.92 20.50 -41.12
N LEU A 11 17.18 19.60 -41.76
CA LEU A 11 16.29 18.66 -41.07
C LEU A 11 17.05 17.61 -40.26
N VAL A 12 18.18 17.11 -40.76
CA VAL A 12 19.04 16.16 -40.02
C VAL A 12 19.60 16.81 -38.76
N VAL A 13 20.08 18.05 -38.89
CA VAL A 13 20.58 18.82 -37.75
C VAL A 13 19.46 19.03 -36.73
N LEU A 14 18.28 19.51 -37.15
CA LEU A 14 17.13 19.73 -36.26
C LEU A 14 16.68 18.44 -35.56
N SER A 15 16.64 17.32 -36.28
CA SER A 15 16.29 16.00 -35.74
C SER A 15 17.30 15.53 -34.69
N SER A 16 18.60 15.71 -34.95
CA SER A 16 19.66 15.33 -34.00
C SER A 16 19.61 16.16 -32.71
N TYR A 17 19.28 17.45 -32.80
CA TYR A 17 19.04 18.31 -31.64
C TYR A 17 17.82 17.86 -30.84
N PHE A 18 16.72 17.50 -31.52
CA PHE A 18 15.51 17.02 -30.87
C PHE A 18 15.73 15.69 -30.15
N LEU A 19 16.48 14.77 -30.77
CA LEU A 19 16.85 13.47 -30.18
C LEU A 19 17.81 13.63 -28.99
N ALA A 20 18.74 14.60 -29.05
CA ALA A 20 19.63 14.93 -27.94
C ALA A 20 18.87 15.50 -26.72
N GLN A 21 17.82 16.30 -26.95
CA GLN A 21 16.96 16.79 -25.87
C GLN A 21 16.04 15.71 -25.29
N LEU A 22 15.57 14.75 -26.10
CA LEU A 22 14.76 13.63 -25.63
C LEU A 22 15.58 12.60 -24.80
N GLY A 23 16.88 12.46 -25.11
CA GLY A 23 17.81 11.61 -24.36
C GLY A 23 18.27 12.21 -23.02
N ALA A 24 18.11 13.52 -22.84
CA ALA A 24 18.35 14.21 -21.57
C ALA A 24 17.09 14.17 -20.68
N SER A 25 16.53 12.98 -20.46
CA SER A 25 15.70 12.77 -19.28
C SER A 25 16.63 12.93 -18.09
N SER A 26 16.62 14.14 -17.55
CA SER A 26 17.37 14.50 -16.37
C SER A 26 17.08 13.46 -15.31
N LYS A 27 18.08 12.64 -15.01
CA LYS A 27 18.24 12.03 -13.69
C LYS A 27 18.41 13.22 -12.75
N LEU A 28 17.31 13.90 -12.44
CA LEU A 28 17.21 14.99 -11.49
C LEU A 28 17.97 14.50 -10.28
N LYS A 29 18.91 15.29 -9.77
CA LYS A 29 19.61 14.97 -8.53
C LYS A 29 18.54 14.66 -7.50
N SER A 30 18.34 13.37 -7.21
CA SER A 30 17.28 12.92 -6.33
C SER A 30 17.55 13.59 -4.99
N SER A 31 16.54 14.27 -4.45
CA SER A 31 16.68 14.82 -3.10
C SER A 31 17.05 13.69 -2.12
N PRO A 32 17.68 13.98 -0.98
CA PRO A 32 17.96 12.97 0.04
C PRO A 32 16.72 12.17 0.43
N PHE A 33 15.55 12.82 0.40
CA PHE A 33 14.26 12.19 0.66
C PHE A 33 13.85 11.21 -0.45
N GLU A 34 13.93 11.58 -1.73
CA GLU A 34 13.62 10.66 -2.85
C GLU A 34 14.56 9.44 -2.85
N SER A 35 15.85 9.64 -2.57
CA SER A 35 16.80 8.52 -2.43
C SER A 35 16.45 7.59 -1.26
N ALA A 36 15.95 8.14 -0.15
CA ALA A 36 15.46 7.33 0.97
C ALA A 36 14.20 6.54 0.60
N LEU A 37 13.31 7.08 -0.26
CA LEU A 37 12.15 6.35 -0.76
C LEU A 37 12.56 5.16 -1.63
N ASP A 38 13.55 5.32 -2.51
CA ASP A 38 14.09 4.20 -3.31
C ASP A 38 14.70 3.11 -2.42
N LYS A 39 15.47 3.50 -1.40
CA LYS A 39 16.01 2.55 -0.41
C LYS A 39 14.89 1.81 0.33
N LEU A 40 13.85 2.51 0.76
CA LEU A 40 12.72 1.92 1.46
C LEU A 40 11.97 0.90 0.59
N GLN A 41 11.80 1.18 -0.70
CA GLN A 41 11.18 0.24 -1.64
C GLN A 41 12.02 -1.04 -1.79
N ASN A 42 13.34 -0.90 -1.90
CA ASN A 42 14.24 -2.04 -1.98
C ASN A 42 14.25 -2.85 -0.68
N GLN A 43 14.16 -2.20 0.49
CA GLN A 43 14.10 -2.88 1.79
C GLN A 43 12.78 -3.62 2.01
N THR A 44 11.68 -3.10 1.47
CA THR A 44 10.36 -3.74 1.59
C THR A 44 10.07 -4.76 0.49
N GLY A 45 10.93 -4.83 -0.54
CA GLY A 45 10.73 -5.71 -1.69
C GLY A 45 9.48 -5.37 -2.52
N TYR A 46 8.99 -4.13 -2.42
CA TYR A 46 7.75 -3.70 -3.06
C TYR A 46 7.98 -2.43 -3.87
N THR A 47 7.71 -2.53 -5.19
CA THR A 47 7.76 -1.38 -6.10
C THR A 47 6.40 -0.73 -6.17
N PHE A 48 6.30 0.52 -5.72
CA PHE A 48 5.06 1.28 -5.80
C PHE A 48 4.84 1.75 -7.25
N LYS A 49 3.64 1.49 -7.79
CA LYS A 49 3.23 2.01 -9.11
C LYS A 49 3.20 3.54 -9.17
N ASN A 50 2.91 4.18 -8.04
CA ASN A 50 2.87 5.63 -7.93
C ASN A 50 3.60 6.06 -6.66
N ILE A 51 4.79 6.62 -6.85
CA ILE A 51 5.67 7.10 -5.78
C ILE A 51 5.06 8.28 -5.00
N GLY A 52 4.17 9.05 -5.63
CA GLY A 52 3.48 10.17 -4.98
C GLY A 52 2.63 9.74 -3.79
N TYR A 53 2.03 8.54 -3.84
CA TYR A 53 1.33 7.97 -2.68
C TYR A 53 2.29 7.56 -1.57
N LEU A 54 3.44 6.96 -1.90
CA LEU A 54 4.46 6.62 -0.91
C LEU A 54 5.00 7.88 -0.24
N ARG A 55 5.34 8.90 -1.04
CA ARG A 55 5.79 10.21 -0.57
C ARG A 55 4.79 10.82 0.42
N ARG A 56 3.50 10.78 0.07
CA ARG A 56 2.41 11.27 0.92
C ARG A 56 2.25 10.43 2.19
N ALA A 57 2.38 9.10 2.10
CA ALA A 57 2.31 8.19 3.25
C ALA A 57 3.45 8.43 4.27
N MET A 58 4.62 8.83 3.79
CA MET A 58 5.77 9.18 4.62
C MET A 58 5.75 10.63 5.14
N THR A 59 4.76 11.44 4.75
CA THR A 59 4.66 12.84 5.17
C THR A 59 3.69 13.00 6.34
N HIS A 60 4.20 13.54 7.46
CA HIS A 60 3.40 13.78 8.66
C HIS A 60 2.40 14.94 8.45
N PRO A 61 1.20 14.90 9.06
CA PRO A 61 0.20 15.95 8.87
C PRO A 61 0.62 17.36 9.28
N SER A 62 1.56 17.48 10.22
CA SER A 62 2.10 18.76 10.67
C SER A 62 3.06 19.41 9.66
N PHE A 63 3.58 18.66 8.69
CA PHE A 63 4.60 19.17 7.77
C PHE A 63 4.00 19.73 6.46
N SER A 64 2.92 19.12 5.97
CA SER A 64 2.28 19.50 4.71
C SER A 64 0.79 19.17 4.72
N GLN A 65 0.00 19.90 3.93
CA GLN A 65 -1.40 19.57 3.67
C GLN A 65 -1.54 18.25 2.89
N GLU A 66 -0.58 17.93 2.02
CA GLU A 66 -0.53 16.66 1.30
C GLU A 66 0.22 15.59 2.11
N ASN A 67 -0.48 14.99 3.07
CA ASN A 67 0.10 14.09 4.07
C ASN A 67 -0.63 12.73 4.17
N ASN A 68 -0.18 11.92 5.11
CA ASN A 68 -0.64 10.56 5.33
C ASN A 68 -2.00 10.42 6.02
N LYS A 69 -2.66 11.49 6.49
CA LYS A 69 -3.89 11.42 7.31
C LYS A 69 -5.01 10.65 6.63
N ALA A 70 -5.31 10.97 5.36
CA ALA A 70 -6.36 10.30 4.61
C ALA A 70 -6.02 8.82 4.32
N LEU A 71 -4.74 8.55 4.03
CA LEU A 71 -4.23 7.20 3.77
C LEU A 71 -4.27 6.33 5.02
N SER A 72 -3.93 6.90 6.19
CA SER A 72 -3.98 6.21 7.49
C SER A 72 -5.40 5.78 7.85
N ILE A 73 -6.37 6.68 7.77
CA ILE A 73 -7.78 6.38 8.05
C ILE A 73 -8.30 5.27 7.13
N SER A 74 -8.02 5.38 5.83
CA SER A 74 -8.47 4.41 4.83
C SER A 74 -7.80 3.05 5.01
N GLY A 75 -6.49 3.05 5.32
CA GLY A 75 -5.69 1.86 5.57
C GLY A 75 -6.18 1.07 6.77
N ILE A 76 -6.43 1.74 7.90
CA ILE A 76 -6.96 1.10 9.12
C ILE A 76 -8.33 0.47 8.84
N LYS A 77 -9.23 1.19 8.17
CA LYS A 77 -10.56 0.66 7.82
C LYS A 77 -10.45 -0.59 6.95
N TYR A 78 -9.55 -0.58 5.97
CA TYR A 78 -9.31 -1.72 5.10
C TYR A 78 -8.74 -2.91 5.88
N LEU A 79 -7.71 -2.70 6.69
CA LEU A 79 -7.05 -3.76 7.47
C LEU A 79 -8.03 -4.40 8.46
N ASN A 80 -8.80 -3.61 9.21
CA ASN A 80 -9.79 -4.12 10.16
C ASN A 80 -10.84 -5.00 9.46
N ARG A 81 -11.30 -4.59 8.28
CA ARG A 81 -12.22 -5.40 7.47
C ARG A 81 -11.57 -6.72 7.06
N ARG A 82 -10.34 -6.69 6.52
CA ARG A 82 -9.65 -7.90 6.07
C ARG A 82 -9.36 -8.87 7.22
N ILE A 83 -8.97 -8.34 8.38
CA ILE A 83 -8.76 -9.13 9.59
C ILE A 83 -10.08 -9.78 10.01
N SER A 84 -11.18 -9.02 10.06
CA SER A 84 -12.50 -9.55 10.40
C SER A 84 -13.01 -10.59 9.40
N GLU A 85 -12.75 -10.41 8.10
CA GLU A 85 -13.09 -11.38 7.07
C GLU A 85 -12.30 -12.68 7.25
N ASN A 86 -11.00 -12.58 7.48
CA ASN A 86 -10.14 -13.74 7.68
C ASN A 86 -10.43 -14.47 9.00
N SER A 87 -10.81 -13.76 10.06
CA SER A 87 -11.10 -14.36 11.37
C SER A 87 -12.47 -15.04 11.46
N LYS A 88 -13.37 -14.81 10.50
CA LYS A 88 -14.66 -15.51 10.43
C LYS A 88 -14.55 -16.97 10.03
N GLY A 89 -13.40 -17.40 9.48
CA GLY A 89 -13.17 -18.77 9.00
C GLY A 89 -13.13 -19.84 10.10
N ASP A 90 -12.90 -19.48 11.36
CA ASP A 90 -12.53 -20.43 12.41
C ASP A 90 -13.45 -20.44 13.64
N THR A 91 -14.75 -20.15 13.50
CA THR A 91 -15.71 -20.50 14.56
C THR A 91 -16.02 -22.01 14.56
N SER A 92 -15.02 -22.87 14.39
CA SER A 92 -15.19 -24.32 14.63
C SER A 92 -15.26 -24.61 16.14
N CYS A 93 -14.67 -23.76 16.98
CA CYS A 93 -14.65 -23.95 18.44
C CYS A 93 -16.04 -23.77 19.10
N ALA A 94 -16.92 -22.94 18.53
CA ALA A 94 -18.31 -22.79 19.00
C ALA A 94 -19.24 -23.90 18.46
N ALA A 95 -18.99 -24.38 17.24
CA ALA A 95 -19.76 -25.49 16.66
C ALA A 95 -19.40 -26.84 17.30
N ASP A 96 -18.15 -27.03 17.74
CA ASP A 96 -17.71 -28.27 18.39
C ASP A 96 -18.24 -28.41 19.83
N GLY A 97 -18.36 -27.31 20.57
CA GLY A 97 -18.98 -27.31 21.90
C GLY A 97 -20.46 -27.77 21.90
N MET A 98 -21.20 -27.53 20.80
CA MET A 98 -22.54 -28.09 20.60
C MET A 98 -22.53 -29.59 20.26
N ARG A 99 -21.50 -30.09 19.54
CA ARG A 99 -21.34 -31.54 19.26
C ARG A 99 -20.93 -32.33 20.49
N LEU A 100 -20.18 -31.72 21.41
CA LEU A 100 -19.79 -32.32 22.69
C LEU A 100 -20.91 -32.26 23.76
N GLY A 101 -22.10 -31.75 23.42
CA GLY A 101 -23.25 -31.76 24.32
C GLY A 101 -23.14 -30.80 25.52
N LEU A 102 -22.22 -29.82 25.50
CA LEU A 102 -21.99 -28.89 26.60
C LEU A 102 -23.03 -27.75 26.70
N HIS A 103 -24.18 -27.87 26.04
CA HIS A 103 -25.29 -26.92 26.12
C HIS A 103 -25.97 -26.86 27.51
N LYS A 104 -25.53 -27.68 28.48
CA LYS A 104 -26.22 -27.82 29.77
C LYS A 104 -25.28 -27.72 30.97
N VAL A 105 -24.54 -26.62 31.07
CA VAL A 105 -23.82 -26.26 32.33
C VAL A 105 -24.37 -24.98 32.97
N HIS A 106 -25.48 -24.41 32.46
CA HIS A 106 -26.23 -23.33 33.12
C HIS A 106 -27.67 -23.76 33.44
N GLY A 107 -27.81 -24.67 34.40
CA GLY A 107 -29.12 -25.05 34.93
C GLY A 107 -29.02 -26.23 35.88
N GLY A 108 -28.66 -25.96 37.13
CA GLY A 108 -28.50 -26.97 38.17
C GLY A 108 -28.71 -26.41 39.57
N GLU A 109 -29.73 -25.57 39.76
CA GLU A 109 -30.35 -25.43 41.08
C GLU A 109 -31.40 -26.56 41.20
N ALA A 110 -31.01 -27.71 41.77
CA ALA A 110 -31.92 -28.69 42.36
C ALA A 110 -31.14 -29.89 42.91
N GLY A 111 -31.12 -30.01 44.25
CA GLY A 111 -31.05 -31.32 44.89
C GLY A 111 -29.95 -31.51 45.93
N ARG A 112 -30.41 -31.59 47.19
CA ARG A 112 -29.84 -32.38 48.29
C ARG A 112 -28.68 -31.77 49.09
N ALA A 113 -29.06 -30.98 50.08
CA ALA A 113 -28.42 -31.02 51.41
C ALA A 113 -29.49 -31.37 52.46
N MET A 114 -29.87 -32.66 52.49
CA MET A 114 -30.35 -33.34 53.70
C MET A 114 -29.33 -34.45 53.97
N ALA A 115 -28.44 -34.24 54.93
CA ALA A 115 -27.84 -35.28 55.75
C ALA A 115 -26.97 -34.64 56.85
N MET A 116 -27.43 -34.84 58.08
CA MET A 116 -26.79 -34.64 59.39
C MET A 116 -26.67 -33.22 59.92
#